data_AF-A0AAD0MQ16-F1
#
_entry.id   AF-A0AAD0MQ16-F1
#
_cell.length_a   1.000
_cell.length_b   1.000
_cell.length_c   1.000
_cell.angle_alpha   90.00
_cell.angle_beta   90.00
_cell.angle_gamma   90.00
#
_symmetry.space_group_name_H-M   'P 1'
#
loop_
_entity.id
_entity.type
_entity.pdbx_description
1 polymer ?
#
loop_
_entity_poly.entity_id
_entity_poly.type
_entity_poly.pdbx_seq_one_letter_code
_entity_poly.pdbx_strand_id
1 'polypeptide(L)'
;MQNQLKEDLNDFLKEKEELREVIGKIGGSNNSQAKIITSLFMGIVLVIFVTGIILKQLSPMTTLLLLLLIISFKIIWMLQQMQKSMHFQFWVLNSIEIRINELDKRQKKIEKILEGLEDKKEE
;
A
#
# COMPACT_ATOMS: atom_id res chain seq x y z
N MET A 1 -0.58 -1.22 39.33
CA MET A 1 0.04 -2.19 38.39
C MET A 1 -0.96 -2.86 37.45
N GLN A 2 -1.91 -3.68 37.91
CA GLN A 2 -2.86 -4.39 37.03
C GLN A 2 -3.76 -3.45 36.19
N ASN A 3 -4.18 -2.31 36.76
CA ASN A 3 -5.01 -1.34 36.05
C ASN A 3 -4.23 -0.50 35.03
N GLN A 4 -2.99 -0.11 35.34
CA GLN A 4 -2.11 0.61 34.40
C GLN A 4 -1.77 -0.24 33.18
N LEU A 5 -1.50 -1.54 33.37
CA LEU A 5 -1.25 -2.44 32.24
C LEU A 5 -2.47 -2.56 31.32
N LYS A 6 -3.69 -2.52 31.87
CA LYS A 6 -4.93 -2.55 31.07
C LYS A 6 -5.15 -1.24 30.31
N GLU A 7 -4.81 -0.12 30.92
CA GLU A 7 -4.90 1.21 30.31
C GLU A 7 -3.90 1.33 29.15
N ASP A 8 -2.63 0.99 29.39
CA ASP A 8 -1.59 0.95 28.36
C ASP A 8 -1.98 -0.01 27.21
N LEU A 9 -2.54 -1.19 27.52
CA LEU A 9 -2.99 -2.14 26.50
C LEU A 9 -4.13 -1.58 25.64
N ASN A 10 -5.07 -0.85 26.26
CA ASN A 10 -6.18 -0.23 25.54
C ASN A 10 -5.69 0.90 24.62
N ASP A 11 -4.73 1.71 25.09
CA ASP A 11 -4.12 2.76 24.28
C ASP A 11 -3.34 2.18 23.10
N PHE A 12 -2.60 1.08 23.30
CA PHE A 12 -1.95 0.35 22.21
C PHE A 12 -2.94 -0.21 21.18
N LEU A 13 -4.07 -0.76 21.63
CA LEU A 13 -5.11 -1.28 20.73
C LEU A 13 -5.74 -0.15 19.90
N LYS A 14 -5.96 1.02 20.50
CA LYS A 14 -6.50 2.20 19.84
C LYS A 14 -5.53 2.76 18.80
N GLU A 15 -4.26 2.93 19.15
CA GLU A 15 -3.20 3.32 18.20
C GLU A 15 -3.07 2.34 17.04
N LYS A 16 -3.21 1.04 17.31
CA LYS A 16 -3.17 -0.01 16.28
C LYS A 16 -4.37 0.08 15.34
N GLU A 17 -5.57 0.36 15.85
CA GLU A 17 -6.78 0.53 15.04
C GLU A 17 -6.66 1.79 14.16
N GLU A 18 -6.15 2.89 14.71
CA GLU A 18 -5.88 4.14 13.97
C GLU A 18 -4.81 3.93 12.89
N LEU A 19 -3.72 3.24 13.23
CA LEU A 19 -2.69 2.84 12.25
C LEU A 19 -3.28 1.93 11.17
N ARG A 20 -4.14 0.97 11.52
CA ARG A 20 -4.81 0.10 10.55
C ARG A 20 -5.75 0.88 9.64
N GLU A 21 -6.46 1.88 10.15
CA GLU A 21 -7.36 2.72 9.36
C GLU A 21 -6.58 3.65 8.42
N VAL A 22 -5.47 4.24 8.89
CA VAL A 22 -4.55 5.03 8.06
C VAL A 22 -3.90 4.15 6.99
N ILE A 23 -3.43 2.95 7.36
CA ILE A 23 -2.87 1.97 6.43
C ILE A 23 -3.93 1.47 5.45
N GLY A 24 -5.18 1.30 5.89
CA GLY A 24 -6.31 0.93 5.03
C GLY A 24 -6.71 2.04 4.06
N LYS A 25 -6.66 3.31 4.48
CA LYS A 25 -6.88 4.48 3.62
C LYS A 25 -5.80 4.61 2.55
N ILE A 26 -4.53 4.32 2.89
CA ILE A 26 -3.43 4.38 1.93
C ILE A 26 -3.36 3.11 1.06
N GLY A 27 -3.76 1.95 1.60
CA GLY A 27 -3.80 0.65 0.94
C GLY A 27 -5.02 0.40 0.04
N GLY A 28 -5.97 1.33 -0.04
CA GLY A 28 -7.07 1.24 -1.01
C GLY A 28 -8.47 1.04 -0.43
N SER A 29 -8.80 1.68 0.70
CA SER A 29 -10.17 1.85 1.15
C SER A 29 -10.96 2.68 0.14
N ASN A 30 -11.64 1.96 -0.77
CA ASN A 30 -12.67 2.45 -1.69
C ASN A 30 -12.26 3.71 -2.47
N ASN A 31 -11.24 3.58 -3.33
CA ASN A 31 -10.93 4.62 -4.29
C ASN A 31 -12.03 4.68 -5.37
N SER A 32 -13.14 5.36 -5.05
CA SER A 32 -14.25 5.61 -5.98
C SER A 32 -13.75 6.31 -7.25
N GLN A 33 -12.66 7.09 -7.18
CA GLN A 33 -12.06 7.66 -8.37
C GLN A 33 -11.48 6.58 -9.30
N ALA A 34 -10.81 5.55 -8.75
CA ALA A 34 -10.33 4.42 -9.55
C ALA A 34 -11.48 3.66 -10.24
N LYS A 35 -12.63 3.49 -9.56
CA LYS A 35 -13.85 2.91 -10.17
C LYS A 35 -14.41 3.81 -11.28
N ILE A 36 -14.51 5.12 -11.05
CA ILE A 36 -15.00 6.09 -12.04
C ILE A 36 -14.10 6.13 -13.27
N ILE A 37 -12.78 6.19 -13.08
CA ILE A 37 -11.79 6.19 -14.16
C ILE A 37 -11.84 4.87 -14.94
N THR A 38 -11.96 3.74 -14.24
CA THR A 38 -12.09 2.42 -14.90
C THR A 38 -13.37 2.34 -15.72
N SER A 39 -14.49 2.84 -15.20
CA SER A 39 -15.78 2.89 -15.91
C SER A 39 -15.71 3.81 -17.14
N LEU A 40 -15.05 4.96 -17.02
CA LEU A 40 -14.85 5.89 -18.13
C LEU A 40 -14.05 5.24 -19.28
N PHE A 41 -12.93 4.58 -18.94
CA PHE A 41 -12.13 3.84 -19.92
C PHE A 41 -12.92 2.72 -20.58
N MET A 42 -13.72 1.98 -19.81
CA MET A 42 -14.57 0.93 -20.35
C MET A 42 -15.60 1.49 -21.33
N GLY A 43 -16.21 2.64 -21.01
CA GLY A 43 -17.12 3.35 -21.90
C GLY A 43 -16.46 3.77 -23.21
N ILE A 44 -15.27 4.37 -23.16
CA ILE A 44 -14.53 4.78 -24.36
C ILE A 44 -14.20 3.58 -25.25
N VAL A 45 -13.71 2.48 -24.67
CA VAL A 45 -13.43 1.24 -25.41
C VAL A 45 -14.70 0.72 -26.08
N LEU A 46 -15.84 0.70 -25.37
CA LEU A 46 -17.13 0.29 -25.92
C LEU A 46 -17.58 1.16 -27.09
N VAL A 47 -17.47 2.49 -26.96
CA VAL A 47 -17.86 3.42 -28.03
C VAL A 47 -17.02 3.19 -29.28
N ILE A 48 -15.69 3.06 -29.13
CA ILE A 48 -14.77 2.78 -30.26
C ILE A 48 -15.11 1.43 -30.91
N PHE A 49 -15.41 0.42 -30.10
CA PHE A 49 -15.75 -0.92 -30.59
C PHE A 49 -17.06 -0.93 -31.38
N VAL A 50 -18.10 -0.27 -30.88
CA VAL A 50 -19.40 -0.15 -31.56
C VAL A 50 -19.29 0.67 -32.85
N THR A 51 -18.59 1.80 -32.81
CA THR A 51 -18.38 2.66 -34.01
C THR A 51 -17.50 2.00 -35.07
N GLY A 52 -16.46 1.26 -34.66
CA GLY A 52 -15.58 0.56 -35.58
C GLY A 52 -16.22 -0.68 -36.22
N ILE A 53 -16.87 -1.55 -35.42
CA ILE A 53 -17.34 -2.86 -35.88
C ILE A 53 -18.80 -2.83 -36.36
N ILE A 54 -19.70 -2.22 -35.59
CA ILE A 54 -21.15 -2.25 -35.87
C ILE A 54 -21.49 -1.20 -36.93
N LEU A 55 -20.97 0.01 -36.78
CA LEU A 55 -21.26 1.10 -37.71
C LEU A 55 -20.36 1.08 -38.97
N LYS A 56 -19.30 0.25 -38.99
CA LYS A 56 -18.27 0.18 -40.07
C LYS A 56 -17.76 1.57 -40.52
N GLN A 57 -17.91 2.59 -39.68
CA GLN A 57 -17.53 3.97 -40.02
C GLN A 57 -16.02 4.14 -40.11
N LEU A 58 -15.27 3.22 -39.50
CA LEU A 58 -13.82 3.21 -39.49
C LEU A 58 -13.31 1.94 -40.19
N SER A 59 -12.21 2.09 -40.93
CA SER A 59 -11.49 0.95 -41.48
C SER A 59 -11.09 -0.01 -40.36
N PRO A 60 -11.13 -1.34 -40.58
CA PRO A 60 -10.66 -2.31 -39.59
C PRO A 60 -9.24 -2.01 -39.09
N MET A 61 -8.38 -1.49 -39.98
CA MET A 61 -6.99 -1.20 -39.63
C MET A 61 -6.85 0.03 -38.72
N THR A 62 -7.65 1.08 -38.95
CA THR A 62 -7.64 2.27 -38.07
C THR A 62 -8.27 1.96 -36.71
N THR A 63 -9.30 1.11 -36.69
CA THR A 63 -9.92 0.61 -35.44
C THR A 63 -8.91 -0.17 -34.60
N LEU A 64 -8.11 -1.04 -35.23
CA LEU A 64 -7.08 -1.82 -34.55
C LEU A 64 -5.97 -0.92 -33.97
N LEU A 65 -5.55 0.10 -34.71
CA LEU A 65 -4.56 1.08 -34.24
C LEU A 65 -5.07 1.87 -33.02
N LEU A 66 -6.33 2.33 -33.06
CA LEU A 66 -6.99 3.02 -31.93
C LEU A 66 -7.10 2.12 -30.70
N LEU A 67 -7.42 0.85 -30.89
CA LEU A 67 -7.53 -0.10 -29.79
C LEU A 67 -6.18 -0.31 -29.10
N LEU A 68 -5.11 -0.49 -29.88
CA LEU A 68 -3.73 -0.59 -29.38
C LEU A 68 -3.29 0.66 -28.62
N LEU A 69 -3.65 1.84 -29.11
CA LEU A 69 -3.35 3.12 -28.47
C LEU A 69 -4.03 3.21 -27.09
N ILE A 70 -5.32 2.89 -27.01
CA ILE A 70 -6.09 2.93 -25.76
C ILE A 70 -5.54 1.93 -24.74
N ILE A 71 -5.21 0.71 -25.19
CA ILE A 71 -4.62 -0.33 -24.33
C ILE A 71 -3.27 0.14 -23.76
N SER A 72 -2.41 0.69 -24.60
CA SER A 72 -1.09 1.21 -24.17
C SER A 72 -1.24 2.32 -23.15
N PHE A 73 -2.17 3.26 -23.38
CA PHE A 73 -2.46 4.33 -22.44
C PHE A 73 -2.98 3.79 -21.08
N LYS A 74 -3.82 2.75 -21.10
CA LYS A 74 -4.32 2.10 -19.88
C LYS A 74 -3.21 1.42 -19.09
N ILE A 75 -2.24 0.79 -19.75
CA ILE A 75 -1.08 0.16 -19.10
C ILE A 75 -0.23 1.23 -18.40
N ILE A 76 0.07 2.35 -19.06
CA ILE A 76 0.82 3.46 -18.47
C ILE A 76 0.09 4.01 -17.23
N TRP A 77 -1.23 4.21 -17.35
CA TRP A 77 -2.05 4.66 -16.23
C TRP A 77 -1.99 3.69 -15.04
N MET A 78 -2.11 2.39 -15.31
CA MET A 78 -2.04 1.36 -14.27
C MET A 78 -0.67 1.37 -13.57
N LEU A 79 0.42 1.50 -14.32
CA LEU A 79 1.78 1.58 -13.77
C LEU A 79 1.96 2.81 -12.86
N GLN A 80 1.44 3.97 -13.24
CA GLN A 80 1.49 5.18 -12.41
C GLN A 80 0.74 5.02 -11.08
N GLN A 81 -0.41 4.35 -11.09
CA GLN A 81 -1.15 4.07 -9.86
C GLN A 81 -0.44 3.02 -8.99
N MET A 82 0.21 2.04 -9.61
CA MET A 82 0.98 1.00 -8.92
C MET A 82 2.20 1.58 -8.17
N GLN A 83 2.87 2.60 -8.74
CA GLN A 83 3.99 3.27 -8.08
C GLN A 83 3.61 3.91 -6.74
N LYS A 84 2.41 4.49 -6.63
CA LYS A 84 1.93 5.08 -5.38
C LYS A 84 1.77 4.03 -4.28
N SER A 85 1.22 2.86 -4.63
CA SER A 85 1.09 1.73 -3.70
C SER A 85 2.44 1.17 -3.29
N MET A 86 3.39 1.02 -4.22
CA MET A 86 4.74 0.52 -3.90
C MET A 86 5.48 1.44 -2.94
N HIS A 87 5.39 2.77 -3.15
CA HIS A 87 6.02 3.73 -2.27
C HIS A 87 5.46 3.63 -0.84
N PHE A 88 4.15 3.40 -0.69
CA PHE A 88 3.57 3.15 0.61
C PHE A 88 4.05 1.85 1.25
N GLN A 89 4.04 0.74 0.51
CA GLN A 89 4.56 -0.54 0.98
C GLN A 89 6.03 -0.43 1.42
N PHE A 90 6.84 0.34 0.66
CA PHE A 90 8.22 0.64 1.00
C PHE A 90 8.33 1.42 2.32
N TRP A 91 7.51 2.46 2.51
CA TRP A 91 7.50 3.22 3.77
C TRP A 91 7.12 2.39 4.98
N VAL A 92 6.14 1.49 4.83
CA VAL A 92 5.75 0.56 5.89
C VAL A 92 6.91 -0.37 6.23
N LEU A 93 7.55 -0.97 5.23
CA LEU A 93 8.68 -1.88 5.45
C LEU A 93 9.84 -1.16 6.15
N ASN A 94 10.21 0.04 5.69
CA ASN A 94 11.27 0.85 6.30
C ASN A 94 10.94 1.22 7.75
N SER A 95 9.68 1.54 8.07
CA SER A 95 9.27 1.81 9.45
C SER A 95 9.39 0.59 10.37
N ILE A 96 9.06 -0.60 9.85
CA ILE A 96 9.21 -1.87 10.58
C ILE A 96 10.69 -2.18 10.78
N GLU A 97 11.52 -2.00 9.75
CA GLU A 97 12.96 -2.23 9.80
C GLU A 97 13.65 -1.35 10.87
N ILE A 98 13.33 -0.05 10.91
CA ILE A 98 13.85 0.86 11.93
C ILE A 98 13.44 0.38 13.34
N ARG A 99 12.16 0.01 13.53
CA ARG A 99 11.65 -0.41 14.83
C ARG A 99 12.27 -1.73 15.29
N ILE A 100 12.49 -2.69 14.39
CA ILE A 100 13.20 -3.94 14.68
C ILE A 100 14.65 -3.64 15.09
N ASN A 101 15.33 -2.74 14.38
CA ASN A 101 16.71 -2.36 14.70
C ASN A 101 16.83 -1.68 16.08
N GLU A 102 15.85 -0.86 16.45
CA GLU A 102 15.79 -0.28 17.80
C GLU A 102 15.57 -1.32 18.89
N LEU A 103 14.71 -2.33 18.63
CA LEU A 103 14.49 -3.43 19.54
C LEU A 103 15.76 -4.27 19.73
N ASP A 104 16.50 -4.58 18.67
CA ASP A 104 17.79 -5.30 18.74
C ASP A 104 18.82 -4.54 19.58
N LYS A 105 18.91 -3.21 19.40
CA LYS A 105 19.79 -2.36 20.24
C LYS A 105 19.39 -2.36 21.71
N ARG A 106 18.09 -2.34 22.01
CA ARG A 106 17.59 -2.42 23.40
C ARG A 106 17.92 -3.79 24.01
N GLN A 107 17.73 -4.87 23.25
CA GLN A 107 18.04 -6.23 23.71
C GLN A 107 19.53 -6.38 24.05
N LYS A 108 20.43 -5.94 23.16
CA LYS A 108 21.88 -5.95 23.42
C LYS A 108 22.30 -5.11 24.63
N LYS A 109 21.61 -3.98 24.89
CA LYS A 109 21.85 -3.18 26.10
C LYS A 109 21.42 -3.93 27.36
N ILE A 110 20.30 -4.64 27.31
CA ILE A 110 19.80 -5.44 28.42
C ILE A 110 20.76 -6.60 28.71
N GLU A 111 21.23 -7.31 27.68
CA GLU A 111 22.23 -8.39 27.81
C GLU A 111 23.50 -7.89 28.49
N LYS A 112 24.08 -6.77 28.04
CA LYS A 112 25.27 -6.18 28.67
C LYS A 112 25.07 -5.76 30.13
N ILE A 113 23.88 -5.27 30.48
CA ILE A 113 23.57 -4.91 31.87
C ILE A 113 23.45 -6.18 32.71
N LEU A 114 22.87 -7.25 32.15
CA LEU A 114 22.75 -8.54 32.84
C LEU A 114 24.14 -9.15 33.12
N GLU A 115 25.01 -9.21 32.11
CA GLU A 115 26.39 -9.70 32.24
C GLU A 115 27.16 -8.94 33.33
N GLY A 116 27.09 -7.60 33.32
CA GLY A 116 27.76 -6.78 34.34
C GLY A 116 27.15 -6.88 35.75
N LEU A 117 25.92 -7.38 35.88
CA LEU A 117 25.29 -7.66 37.17
C LEU A 117 25.63 -9.07 37.68
N GLU A 118 25.88 -10.04 36.80
CA GLU A 118 26.39 -11.37 37.15
C GLU A 118 27.84 -11.29 37.63
N ASP A 119 28.72 -10.57 36.91
CA ASP A 119 30.13 -10.36 37.33
C ASP A 119 30.25 -9.72 38.73
N LYS A 120 29.35 -8.78 39.06
CA LYS A 120 29.31 -8.12 40.38
C LYS A 120 28.81 -9.00 41.52
N LYS A 121 28.25 -10.17 41.22
CA LYS A 121 27.70 -11.11 42.21
C LYS A 121 28.68 -12.23 42.55
N GLU A 122 29.71 -12.41 41.72
CA GLU A 122 30.78 -13.40 41.92
C GLU A 122 32.04 -12.82 42.60
N GLU A 123 32.16 -11.50 42.72
CA GLU A 123 33.07 -10.79 43.67
C GLU A 123 32.47 -10.63 45.07
#